data_AF-A0A357EXZ3-F1
#
_entry.id   AF-A0A357EXZ3-F1
#
_cell.length_a   1.000
_cell.length_b   1.000
_cell.length_c   1.000
_cell.angle_alpha   90.00
_cell.angle_beta   90.00
_cell.angle_gamma   90.00
#
_symmetry.space_group_name_H-M   'P 1'
#
loop_
_entity.id
_entity.type
_entity.pdbx_description
1 polymer ?
#
loop_
_entity_poly.entity_id
_entity_poly.type
_entity_poly.pdbx_seq_one_letter_code
_entity_poly.pdbx_strand_id
1 'polypeptide(L)'
;MRLFRCKLWLRNIGEYSLFVLSLAALVFSQNSPNPERTPLQQNIVVYAVLGDGTYIEPVGYVDGGKMADSSGKTAENEGVGYKSRYAAGRKYSLVFGGARVGDIEIKEQMTGDCAGDSAQILIRSSAIRPKGFVMALATDAP
;
A
#
# COMPACT_ATOMS: atom_id res chain seq x y z
N MET A 1 19.20 -49.69 11.30
CA MET A 1 19.58 -50.62 12.39
C MET A 1 19.94 -49.83 13.65
N ARG A 2 18.99 -49.67 14.57
CA ARG A 2 19.20 -49.54 16.02
C ARG A 2 17.92 -50.04 16.67
N LEU A 3 18.04 -51.21 17.29
CA LEU A 3 17.01 -51.90 18.03
C LEU A 3 16.87 -51.32 19.45
N PHE A 4 15.75 -51.69 20.11
CA PHE A 4 15.57 -51.84 21.56
C PHE A 4 15.41 -50.52 22.35
N ARG A 5 14.40 -50.30 23.21
CA ARG A 5 13.52 -51.21 23.95
C ARG A 5 12.15 -50.57 24.25
N CYS A 6 11.10 -51.36 24.06
CA CYS A 6 9.88 -51.28 24.85
C CYS A 6 10.23 -51.39 26.34
N LYS A 7 9.71 -50.48 27.16
CA LYS A 7 9.47 -50.75 28.59
C LYS A 7 8.01 -50.49 28.89
N LEU A 8 7.28 -51.58 28.70
CA LEU A 8 5.94 -51.84 29.22
C LEU A 8 5.93 -51.54 30.72
N TRP A 9 5.06 -50.61 31.15
CA TRP A 9 4.61 -50.54 32.53
C TRP A 9 3.09 -50.54 32.51
N LEU A 10 2.54 -51.75 32.63
CA LEU A 10 1.18 -51.97 33.09
C LEU A 10 1.13 -51.57 34.56
N ARG A 11 0.29 -50.59 34.91
CA ARG A 11 -0.31 -50.57 36.24
C ARG A 11 -1.53 -49.67 36.29
N ASN A 12 -2.58 -50.27 36.85
CA ASN A 12 -3.75 -49.67 37.46
C ASN A 12 -4.87 -49.17 36.55
N ILE A 13 -5.76 -50.13 36.28
CA ILE A 13 -7.16 -49.97 35.90
C ILE A 13 -7.89 -49.61 37.20
N GLY A 14 -8.45 -48.41 37.29
CA GLY A 14 -9.21 -47.98 38.45
C GLY A 14 -9.89 -46.65 38.19
N GLU A 15 -11.19 -46.73 37.91
CA GLU A 15 -12.18 -45.70 38.25
C GLU A 15 -12.02 -44.30 37.64
N TYR A 16 -12.26 -44.14 36.33
CA TYR A 16 -12.66 -42.83 35.78
C TYR A 16 -13.77 -42.99 34.73
N SER A 17 -14.78 -43.79 35.06
CA SER A 17 -16.05 -43.83 34.35
C SER A 17 -16.93 -42.72 34.91
N LEU A 18 -16.70 -41.46 34.49
CA LEU A 18 -17.61 -40.30 34.53
C LEU A 18 -16.85 -38.97 34.25
N PHE A 19 -16.06 -38.88 33.17
CA PHE A 19 -15.49 -37.59 32.71
C PHE A 19 -15.38 -37.52 31.18
N VAL A 20 -16.35 -38.11 30.46
CA VAL A 20 -16.35 -38.17 28.98
C VAL A 20 -17.26 -37.12 28.33
N LEU A 21 -17.82 -36.17 29.08
CA LEU A 21 -18.95 -35.35 28.60
C LEU A 21 -18.75 -33.84 28.59
N SER A 22 -17.52 -33.32 28.58
CA SER A 22 -17.33 -31.85 28.65
C SER A 22 -16.11 -31.28 27.92
N LEU A 23 -15.83 -31.70 26.68
CA LEU A 23 -14.83 -31.02 25.82
C LEU A 23 -15.24 -30.85 24.33
N ALA A 24 -16.48 -31.13 23.95
CA ALA A 24 -16.91 -31.09 22.55
C ALA A 24 -17.45 -29.73 22.05
N ALA A 25 -17.32 -28.63 22.81
CA ALA A 25 -18.08 -27.40 22.53
C ALA A 25 -17.25 -26.10 22.32
N LEU A 26 -15.98 -26.17 21.89
CA LEU A 26 -15.15 -24.97 21.71
C LEU A 26 -14.52 -24.79 20.32
N VAL A 27 -15.07 -25.43 19.28
CA VAL A 27 -14.62 -25.21 17.88
C VAL A 27 -15.75 -24.65 17.03
N PHE A 28 -16.40 -23.58 17.49
CA PHE A 28 -17.12 -22.70 16.57
C PHE A 28 -16.14 -21.69 16.00
N SER A 29 -15.62 -22.08 14.85
CA SER A 29 -14.91 -21.26 13.87
C SER A 29 -15.49 -19.85 13.77
N GLN A 30 -14.76 -18.87 14.31
CA GLN A 30 -15.03 -17.44 14.10
C GLN A 30 -14.55 -17.06 12.69
N ASN A 31 -15.19 -17.60 11.66
CA ASN A 31 -14.99 -17.14 10.30
C ASN A 31 -15.86 -15.89 10.11
N SER A 32 -15.47 -14.80 10.78
CA SER A 32 -16.09 -13.51 10.54
C SER A 32 -15.81 -13.14 9.07
N PRO A 33 -16.83 -12.92 8.24
CA PRO A 33 -16.62 -12.42 6.89
C PRO A 33 -15.83 -11.11 7.03
N ASN A 34 -14.64 -11.09 6.45
CA ASN A 34 -13.84 -9.86 6.33
C ASN A 34 -14.77 -8.83 5.68
N PRO A 35 -15.14 -7.73 6.37
CA PRO A 35 -16.03 -6.74 5.78
C PRO A 35 -15.40 -6.34 4.45
N GLU A 36 -16.11 -6.65 3.38
CA GLU A 36 -15.74 -6.27 2.03
C GLU A 36 -15.60 -4.75 2.08
N ARG A 37 -14.35 -4.28 2.08
CA ARG A 37 -14.08 -2.85 2.07
C ARG A 37 -14.63 -2.38 0.75
N THR A 38 -15.82 -1.77 0.79
CA THR A 38 -16.30 -0.92 -0.30
C THR A 38 -15.10 -0.08 -0.69
N PRO A 39 -14.59 -0.19 -1.93
CA PRO A 39 -13.50 0.65 -2.36
C PRO A 39 -13.98 2.07 -2.14
N LEU A 40 -13.45 2.75 -1.11
CA LEU A 40 -13.59 4.18 -1.00
C LEU A 40 -13.14 4.68 -2.36
N GLN A 41 -14.00 5.41 -3.06
CA GLN A 41 -13.66 5.99 -4.35
C GLN A 41 -12.40 6.83 -4.12
N GLN A 42 -11.23 6.24 -4.39
CA GLN A 42 -9.95 6.84 -4.04
C GLN A 42 -9.69 7.89 -5.12
N ASN A 43 -9.71 9.15 -4.72
CA ASN A 43 -9.28 10.24 -5.59
C ASN A 43 -7.88 9.90 -6.10
N ILE A 44 -7.78 9.69 -7.42
CA ILE A 44 -6.53 9.35 -8.09
C ILE A 44 -5.71 10.63 -8.12
N VAL A 45 -4.53 10.64 -7.52
CA VAL A 45 -3.65 11.81 -7.56
C VAL A 45 -2.78 11.75 -8.80
N VAL A 46 -2.58 12.91 -9.42
CA VAL A 46 -1.68 13.09 -10.54
C VAL A 46 -0.56 14.01 -10.09
N TYR A 47 0.66 13.57 -10.38
CA TYR A 47 1.89 14.27 -10.06
C TYR A 47 2.63 14.66 -11.33
N ALA A 48 3.21 15.85 -11.36
CA ALA A 48 4.23 16.21 -12.33
C ALA A 48 5.58 15.62 -11.89
N VAL A 49 6.31 15.04 -12.84
CA VAL A 49 7.70 14.60 -12.65
C VAL A 49 8.64 15.70 -13.15
N LEU A 50 9.45 16.20 -12.22
CA LEU A 50 10.22 17.45 -12.36
C LEU A 50 11.72 17.23 -12.14
N GLY A 51 12.51 18.24 -12.50
CA GLY A 51 13.96 18.28 -12.26
C GLY A 51 14.68 17.06 -12.84
N ASP A 52 14.47 16.76 -14.11
CA ASP A 52 15.04 15.57 -14.78
C ASP A 52 14.65 14.23 -14.13
N GLY A 53 13.48 14.19 -13.49
CA GLY A 53 12.98 12.96 -12.86
C GLY A 53 13.50 12.71 -11.45
N THR A 54 13.88 13.78 -10.74
CA THR A 54 14.42 13.69 -9.38
C THR A 54 13.37 13.92 -8.30
N TYR A 55 12.32 14.70 -8.59
CA TYR A 55 11.24 14.96 -7.64
C TYR A 55 9.87 15.06 -8.34
N ILE A 56 8.81 15.04 -7.52
CA ILE A 56 7.43 15.17 -7.97
C ILE A 56 6.66 16.23 -7.19
N GLU A 57 5.65 16.80 -7.83
CA GLU A 57 4.69 17.75 -7.25
C GLU A 57 3.26 17.42 -7.68
N PRO A 58 2.25 17.59 -6.81
CA PRO A 58 0.87 17.26 -7.12
C PRO A 58 0.28 18.34 -8.02
N VAL A 59 -0.21 17.95 -9.19
CA VAL A 59 -0.87 18.85 -10.15
C VAL A 59 -2.39 18.76 -10.10
N GLY A 60 -2.93 17.78 -9.37
CA GLY A 60 -4.35 17.64 -9.17
C GLY A 60 -4.74 16.21 -8.82
N TYR A 61 -6.04 15.97 -8.86
CA TYR A 61 -6.61 14.64 -8.66
C TYR A 61 -7.75 14.40 -9.65
N VAL A 62 -8.03 13.14 -9.94
CA VAL A 62 -9.17 12.73 -10.75
C VAL A 62 -10.28 12.32 -9.80
N ASP A 63 -11.42 13.02 -9.94
CA ASP A 63 -12.68 12.67 -9.29
C ASP A 63 -13.78 12.57 -10.35
N GLY A 64 -14.57 11.49 -10.29
CA GLY A 64 -15.63 11.22 -11.27
C GLY A 64 -15.14 11.21 -12.72
N GLY A 65 -13.88 10.84 -12.97
CA GLY A 65 -13.28 10.84 -14.31
C GLY A 65 -12.89 12.22 -14.85
N LYS A 66 -12.93 13.27 -14.01
CA LYS A 66 -12.54 14.63 -14.37
C LYS A 66 -11.35 15.08 -13.54
N MET A 67 -10.48 15.88 -14.16
CA MET A 67 -9.37 16.51 -13.46
C MET A 67 -9.90 17.65 -12.59
N ALA A 68 -9.64 17.54 -11.30
CA ALA A 68 -9.84 18.59 -10.31
C ALA A 68 -8.49 19.18 -9.91
N ASP A 69 -8.51 20.46 -9.57
CA ASP A 69 -7.31 21.25 -9.33
C ASP A 69 -6.71 20.96 -7.94
N SER A 70 -5.37 20.92 -7.84
CA SER A 70 -4.65 20.97 -6.57
C SER A 70 -4.39 22.41 -6.09
N SER A 71 -4.69 23.42 -6.90
CA SER A 71 -4.52 24.85 -6.62
C SER A 71 -5.46 25.31 -5.52
N GLY A 72 -5.03 25.12 -4.28
CA GLY A 72 -5.71 25.66 -3.12
C GLY A 72 -5.68 24.66 -1.99
N LYS A 73 -5.09 25.04 -0.87
CA LYS A 73 -5.35 24.38 0.41
C LYS A 73 -6.77 24.71 0.85
N THR A 74 -7.77 24.21 0.14
CA THR A 74 -9.13 24.15 0.66
C THR A 74 -9.21 22.97 1.63
N ALA A 75 -10.06 23.07 2.66
CA ALA A 75 -10.24 22.00 3.64
C ALA A 75 -10.62 20.64 3.00
N GLU A 76 -11.15 20.66 1.78
CA GLU A 76 -11.43 19.47 0.95
C GLU A 76 -10.14 18.80 0.43
N ASN A 77 -9.11 19.58 0.12
CA ASN A 77 -7.80 19.08 -0.33
C ASN A 77 -6.93 18.55 0.82
N GLU A 78 -7.20 18.96 2.07
CA GLU A 78 -6.56 18.38 3.27
C GLU A 78 -7.03 16.94 3.55
N GLY A 79 -8.29 16.64 3.23
CA GLY A 79 -8.86 15.30 3.34
C GLY A 79 -8.25 14.29 2.36
N VAL A 80 -7.57 14.77 1.31
CA VAL A 80 -6.87 13.90 0.36
C VAL A 80 -5.63 13.30 1.02
N GLY A 81 -4.99 13.93 2.01
CA GLY A 81 -3.94 13.28 2.81
C GLY A 81 -2.63 13.04 2.04
N TYR A 82 -2.12 14.05 1.34
CA TYR A 82 -0.87 13.99 0.56
C TYR A 82 0.34 13.49 1.37
N LYS A 83 0.42 13.79 2.67
CA LYS A 83 1.50 13.30 3.55
C LYS A 83 1.62 11.77 3.57
N SER A 84 0.50 11.04 3.59
CA SER A 84 0.51 9.57 3.55
C SER A 84 0.92 9.01 2.17
N ARG A 85 0.82 9.85 1.12
CA ARG A 85 1.20 9.51 -0.25
C ARG A 85 2.69 9.67 -0.52
N TYR A 86 3.44 10.35 0.34
CA TYR A 86 4.90 10.43 0.23
C TYR A 86 5.64 9.46 1.16
N ALA A 87 4.98 8.36 1.54
CA ALA A 87 5.66 7.27 2.25
C ALA A 87 6.79 6.68 1.39
N ALA A 88 7.98 6.57 1.98
CA ALA A 88 9.14 5.95 1.34
C ALA A 88 8.81 4.53 0.83
N GLY A 89 9.32 4.18 -0.36
CA GLY A 89 9.08 2.91 -1.03
C GLY A 89 7.72 2.81 -1.74
N ARG A 90 6.83 3.79 -1.57
CA ARG A 90 5.56 3.84 -2.32
C ARG A 90 5.83 4.03 -3.81
N LYS A 91 5.06 3.32 -4.64
CA LYS A 91 5.23 3.32 -6.09
C LYS A 91 4.03 3.94 -6.79
N TYR A 92 4.31 4.63 -7.89
CA TYR A 92 3.30 5.22 -8.77
C TYR A 92 3.62 4.90 -10.22
N SER A 93 2.57 4.77 -11.03
CA SER A 93 2.68 4.53 -12.47
C SER A 93 3.30 5.75 -13.13
N LEU A 94 4.39 5.58 -13.88
CA LEU A 94 5.01 6.63 -14.69
C LEU A 94 4.35 6.66 -16.07
N VAL A 95 3.84 7.82 -16.47
CA VAL A 95 3.14 8.06 -17.72
C VAL A 95 3.88 9.11 -18.54
N PHE A 96 4.15 8.80 -19.81
CA PHE A 96 4.81 9.71 -20.75
C PHE A 96 4.17 9.54 -22.13
N GLY A 97 3.86 10.66 -22.80
CA GLY A 97 3.22 10.63 -24.12
C GLY A 97 1.86 9.93 -24.15
N GLY A 98 1.14 9.90 -23.02
CA GLY A 98 -0.17 9.25 -22.91
C GLY A 98 -0.15 7.74 -22.65
N ALA A 99 1.03 7.14 -22.46
CA ALA A 99 1.17 5.71 -22.15
C ALA A 99 1.94 5.48 -20.85
N ARG A 100 1.64 4.37 -20.17
CA ARG A 100 2.45 3.89 -19.04
C ARG A 100 3.81 3.42 -19.57
N VAL A 101 4.88 3.92 -18.97
CA VAL A 101 6.27 3.66 -19.40
C VAL A 101 7.15 3.12 -18.28
N GLY A 102 6.63 2.92 -17.08
CA GLY A 102 7.35 2.35 -15.94
C GLY A 102 6.72 2.74 -14.62
N ASP A 103 7.54 2.80 -13.58
CA ASP A 103 7.14 3.25 -12.25
C ASP A 103 8.09 4.34 -11.73
N ILE A 104 7.59 5.11 -10.78
CA ILE A 104 8.43 5.87 -9.85
C ILE A 104 8.31 5.26 -8.46
N GLU A 105 9.33 5.47 -7.64
CA GLU A 105 9.34 5.10 -6.23
C GLU A 105 9.69 6.32 -5.39
N ILE A 106 8.89 6.58 -4.36
CA ILE A 106 9.15 7.67 -3.40
C ILE A 106 10.35 7.29 -2.55
N LYS A 107 11.34 8.18 -2.49
CA LYS A 107 12.47 8.06 -1.56
C LYS A 107 12.13 8.69 -0.22
N GLU A 108 11.77 9.97 -0.26
CA GLU A 108 11.45 10.77 0.91
C GLU A 108 10.61 11.99 0.54
N GLN A 109 9.80 12.45 1.49
CA GLN A 109 9.13 13.73 1.38
C GLN A 109 10.15 14.86 1.53
N MET A 110 10.11 15.85 0.65
CA MET A 110 10.95 17.04 0.79
C MET A 110 10.41 17.90 1.94
N THR A 111 11.30 18.38 2.80
CA THR A 111 10.95 19.22 3.95
C THR A 111 11.65 20.58 3.84
N GLY A 112 10.94 21.66 4.17
CA GLY A 112 11.43 23.03 4.11
C GLY A 112 10.32 24.04 3.83
N ASP A 113 10.48 25.28 4.28
CA ASP A 113 9.45 26.32 4.18
C ASP A 113 9.07 26.67 2.72
N CYS A 114 9.99 26.42 1.78
CA CYS A 114 9.77 26.58 0.34
C CYS A 114 9.65 25.25 -0.42
N ALA A 115 9.69 24.10 0.28
CA ALA A 115 9.76 22.79 -0.36
C ALA A 115 8.41 22.26 -0.89
N GLY A 116 7.30 22.97 -0.60
CA GLY A 116 5.97 22.61 -1.09
C GLY A 116 5.50 21.23 -0.64
N ASP A 117 4.46 20.71 -1.31
CA ASP A 117 4.03 19.31 -1.20
C ASP A 117 4.82 18.43 -2.17
N SER A 118 6.14 18.38 -2.04
CA SER A 118 7.03 17.69 -2.99
C SER A 118 7.71 16.46 -2.39
N ALA A 119 8.14 15.52 -3.23
CA ALA A 119 8.88 14.33 -2.79
C ALA A 119 10.00 13.95 -3.77
N GLN A 120 11.13 13.49 -3.24
CA GLN A 120 12.20 12.90 -4.05
C GLN A 120 11.81 11.51 -4.53
N ILE A 121 12.21 11.17 -5.76
CA ILE A 121 11.84 9.91 -6.39
C ILE A 121 13.03 9.16 -6.99
N LEU A 122 12.79 7.88 -7.29
CA LEU A 122 13.59 7.06 -8.17
C LEU A 122 12.72 6.61 -9.35
N ILE A 123 13.18 6.87 -10.57
CA ILE A 123 12.53 6.34 -11.77
C ILE A 123 12.97 4.90 -12.02
N ARG A 124 12.00 4.02 -12.19
CA ARG A 124 12.16 2.62 -12.61
C ARG A 124 11.52 2.44 -13.99
N SER A 125 12.22 2.92 -15.01
CA SER A 125 11.83 2.75 -16.41
C SER A 125 13.07 2.49 -17.27
N SER A 126 12.97 1.53 -18.19
CA SER A 126 13.94 1.34 -19.26
C SER A 126 13.58 2.11 -20.53
N ALA A 127 12.33 2.57 -20.65
CA ALA A 127 11.79 3.20 -21.85
C ALA A 127 12.14 4.69 -21.94
N ILE A 128 12.20 5.39 -20.81
CA ILE A 128 12.43 6.83 -20.79
C ILE A 128 13.41 7.28 -19.70
N ARG A 129 14.06 8.42 -19.96
CA ARG A 129 14.80 9.22 -18.97
C ARG A 129 14.36 10.68 -19.12
N PRO A 130 13.44 11.17 -18.29
CA PRO A 130 12.96 12.55 -18.34
C PRO A 130 14.12 13.55 -18.34
N LYS A 131 14.07 14.58 -19.20
CA LYS A 131 15.02 15.70 -19.23
C LYS A 131 14.30 17.02 -19.50
N GLY A 132 14.56 18.06 -18.73
CA GLY A 132 13.90 19.36 -18.79
C GLY A 132 12.98 19.62 -17.60
N PHE A 133 12.21 20.71 -17.66
CA PHE A 133 11.46 21.23 -16.52
C PHE A 133 10.25 20.37 -16.11
N VAL A 134 9.43 19.91 -17.06
CA VAL A 134 8.32 18.96 -16.84
C VAL A 134 8.30 17.99 -18.02
N MET A 135 8.33 16.69 -17.76
CA MET A 135 8.41 15.72 -18.86
C MET A 135 7.46 14.53 -18.71
N ALA A 136 7.11 14.12 -17.50
CA ALA A 136 6.25 12.97 -17.30
C ALA A 136 5.21 13.24 -16.21
N LEU A 137 4.19 12.39 -16.16
CA LEU A 137 3.22 12.34 -15.10
C LEU A 137 3.43 11.07 -14.28
N ALA A 138 3.12 11.13 -12.99
CA ALA A 138 3.00 9.95 -12.17
C ALA A 138 1.61 9.90 -11.53
N THR A 139 1.08 8.70 -11.33
CA THR A 139 -0.27 8.54 -10.77
C THR A 139 -0.42 7.27 -9.94
N ASP A 140 -1.33 7.30 -8.96
CA ASP A 140 -1.76 6.15 -8.16
C ASP A 140 -2.95 5.40 -8.76
N ALA A 141 -3.32 5.72 -10.01
CA ALA A 141 -4.28 4.94 -10.77
C ALA A 141 -3.83 3.47 -10.91
N PRO A 142 -4.77 2.51 -10.77
CA PRO A 142 -4.50 1.08 -10.98
C PRO A 142 -4.05 0.76 -12.41
#